data_AF-A0A2D4KLI5-F1
#
_entry.id   AF-A0A2D4KLI5-F1
#
_cell.length_a   1.000
_cell.length_b   1.000
_cell.length_c   1.000
_cell.angle_alpha   90.00
_cell.angle_beta   90.00
_cell.angle_gamma   90.00
#
_symmetry.space_group_name_H-M   'P 1'
#
loop_
_entity.id
_entity.type
_entity.pdbx_description
1 polymer ?
#
loop_
_entity_poly.entity_id
_entity_poly.type
_entity_poly.pdbx_seq_one_letter_code
_entity_poly.pdbx_strand_id
1 'polypeptide(L)'
;MARGFLAQTITVVSLSVTLSVVTKTSCYNLSPVFQKTRNLACSPSSHHWFHRGTTTMSDCKGPKENLHRKARASPYPGSKVERAQVPDDKVNWMINWKDYSPVDYTAPSVLSGPKWADPEIGANNFSPKFNEKDGQVERSSHSGLYNVENGRPRNPVGRTGLVGRGLLGRWGPNHAADPLITRWKRDGSGNKTAHPVSGENILQFIAIKRKDCGEWAIPGGMVDPGEKLSAALKREFSEEALNSLQKTKAEKEEMEK
;
A
#
# COMPACT_ATOMS: atom_id res chain seq x y z
N MET A 1 21.65 -31.96 25.63
CA MET A 1 21.62 -30.81 24.71
C MET A 1 20.37 -30.92 23.85
N ALA A 2 19.25 -30.34 24.30
CA ALA A 2 17.97 -30.44 23.61
C ALA A 2 17.84 -29.28 22.61
N ARG A 3 17.80 -29.61 21.31
CA ARG A 3 17.46 -28.69 20.22
C ARG A 3 15.93 -28.55 20.18
N GLY A 4 15.41 -27.41 20.61
CA GLY A 4 14.00 -27.05 20.47
C GLY A 4 13.76 -26.37 19.12
N PHE A 5 13.02 -27.05 18.25
CA PHE A 5 12.46 -26.49 17.03
C PHE A 5 11.37 -25.46 17.38
N LEU A 6 11.50 -24.23 16.89
CA LEU A 6 10.42 -23.25 16.85
C LEU A 6 10.14 -22.94 15.38
N ALA A 7 9.23 -23.71 14.78
CA ALA A 7 8.59 -23.31 13.53
C ALA A 7 7.66 -22.12 13.85
N GLN A 8 8.08 -20.90 13.54
CA GLN A 8 7.18 -19.75 13.61
C GLN A 8 6.35 -19.70 12.35
N THR A 9 5.07 -20.05 12.47
CA THR A 9 4.08 -19.86 11.42
C THR A 9 3.99 -18.39 11.07
N ILE A 10 4.45 -18.00 9.88
CA ILE A 10 4.21 -16.66 9.32
C ILE A 10 2.73 -16.57 8.95
N THR A 11 1.92 -15.96 9.82
CA THR A 11 0.54 -15.57 9.47
C THR A 11 0.60 -14.27 8.67
N VAL A 12 0.29 -14.34 7.37
CA VAL A 12 0.08 -13.15 6.55
C VAL A 12 -1.32 -12.62 6.84
N VAL A 13 -1.39 -11.51 7.59
CA VAL A 13 -2.63 -10.77 7.80
C VAL A 13 -2.59 -9.53 6.91
N SER A 14 -3.43 -9.49 5.89
CA SER A 14 -3.68 -8.24 5.14
C SER A 14 -4.56 -7.35 6.01
N LEU A 15 -4.00 -6.28 6.57
CA LEU A 15 -4.71 -5.30 7.37
C LEU A 15 -4.63 -3.94 6.67
N SER A 16 -5.76 -3.40 6.25
CA SER A 16 -5.85 -2.01 5.81
C SER A 16 -5.93 -1.12 7.06
N VAL A 17 -4.83 -0.43 7.40
CA VAL A 17 -4.81 0.53 8.52
C VAL A 17 -4.82 1.95 7.95
N THR A 18 -5.88 2.70 8.25
CA THR A 18 -5.92 4.15 8.03
C THR A 18 -5.23 4.86 9.19
N LEU A 19 -4.02 5.37 8.93
CA LEU A 19 -3.29 6.21 9.88
C LEU A 19 -3.95 7.59 9.95
N SER A 20 -4.76 7.85 10.98
CA SER A 20 -5.24 9.20 11.28
C SER A 20 -4.30 9.82 12.32
N VAL A 21 -3.55 10.83 11.91
CA VAL A 21 -2.75 11.66 12.84
C VAL A 21 -3.71 12.47 13.71
N VAL A 22 -3.69 12.24 15.02
CA VAL A 22 -4.40 13.09 15.98
C VAL A 22 -3.50 14.29 16.28
N THR A 23 -3.89 15.47 15.80
CA THR A 23 -3.30 16.73 16.24
C THR A 23 -3.84 17.07 17.63
N LYS A 24 -2.94 17.34 18.59
CA LYS A 24 -3.29 17.85 19.92
C LYS A 24 -3.99 19.19 19.77
N THR A 25 -5.24 19.27 20.21
CA THR A 25 -5.85 20.54 20.63
C THR A 25 -6.32 20.42 22.07
N SER A 26 -6.02 21.48 22.81
CA SER A 26 -6.09 21.65 24.26
C SER A 26 -7.54 21.73 24.77
N CYS A 27 -7.77 21.15 25.96
CA CYS A 27 -8.76 21.43 27.05
C CYS A 27 -10.18 21.92 26.64
N TYR A 28 -11.31 21.39 27.13
CA TYR A 28 -11.73 21.25 28.54
C TYR A 28 -12.86 20.21 28.68
N ASN A 29 -12.90 19.57 29.85
CA ASN A 29 -14.04 19.02 30.61
C ASN A 29 -15.23 18.38 29.86
N LEU A 30 -15.39 17.06 30.04
CA LEU A 30 -16.63 16.40 30.49
C LEU A 30 -16.32 14.94 30.86
N SER A 31 -16.53 14.60 32.13
CA SER A 31 -16.46 13.23 32.68
C SER A 31 -17.87 12.60 32.70
N PRO A 32 -18.06 11.31 33.08
CA PRO A 32 -18.51 10.30 32.14
C PRO A 32 -19.86 9.68 32.53
N VAL A 33 -20.58 9.09 31.57
CA VAL A 33 -21.66 8.14 31.88
C VAL A 33 -21.19 6.74 31.51
N PHE A 34 -20.91 5.96 32.55
CA PHE A 34 -20.70 4.52 32.53
C PHE A 34 -21.94 3.80 31.98
N GLN A 35 -21.75 2.89 31.03
CA GLN A 35 -22.48 1.62 31.07
C GLN A 35 -21.52 0.45 30.86
N LYS A 36 -21.68 -0.49 31.78
CA LYS A 36 -20.83 -1.62 32.10
C LYS A 36 -21.56 -2.86 31.60
N THR A 37 -21.00 -3.57 30.63
CA THR A 37 -21.43 -4.95 30.35
C THR A 37 -20.22 -5.87 30.47
N ARG A 38 -20.10 -6.43 31.68
CA ARG A 38 -19.37 -7.66 31.94
C ARG A 38 -20.05 -8.77 31.14
N ASN A 39 -19.27 -9.56 30.41
CA ASN A 39 -19.54 -10.99 30.26
C ASN A 39 -18.23 -11.74 30.45
N LEU A 40 -18.08 -12.33 31.64
CA LEU A 40 -17.17 -13.44 31.89
C LEU A 40 -17.84 -14.69 31.31
N ALA A 41 -17.14 -15.41 30.43
CA ALA A 41 -17.31 -16.84 30.26
C ALA A 41 -15.99 -17.43 29.76
N CYS A 42 -15.21 -18.01 30.67
CA CYS A 42 -14.23 -19.02 30.31
C CYS A 42 -14.99 -20.31 29.99
N SER A 43 -14.74 -20.90 28.82
CA SER A 43 -14.86 -22.35 28.65
C SER A 43 -13.81 -22.83 27.65
N PRO A 44 -13.07 -23.92 27.94
CA PRO A 44 -11.99 -24.41 27.11
C PRO A 44 -12.52 -25.44 26.11
N SER A 45 -12.54 -25.12 24.82
CA SER A 45 -12.57 -26.15 23.78
C SER A 45 -11.97 -25.67 22.47
N SER A 46 -11.01 -26.46 21.99
CA SER A 46 -10.39 -26.33 20.68
C SER A 46 -11.42 -26.61 19.58
N HIS A 47 -11.93 -25.57 18.93
CA HIS A 47 -12.45 -25.69 17.58
C HIS A 47 -12.03 -24.47 16.76
N HIS A 48 -11.40 -24.74 15.62
CA HIS A 48 -10.99 -23.75 14.62
C HIS A 48 -12.19 -22.98 14.09
N TRP A 49 -12.31 -21.73 14.50
CA TRP A 49 -13.25 -20.78 13.91
C TRP A 49 -12.59 -20.07 12.73
N PHE A 50 -12.73 -20.63 11.54
CA PHE A 50 -12.52 -19.87 10.31
C PHE A 50 -13.67 -18.89 10.14
N HIS A 51 -13.53 -17.68 10.67
CA HIS A 51 -14.39 -16.56 10.28
C HIS A 51 -13.97 -16.09 8.88
N ARG A 52 -14.53 -16.71 7.84
CA ARG A 52 -14.56 -16.14 6.48
C ARG A 52 -15.70 -15.11 6.42
N GLY A 53 -15.51 -13.98 7.09
CA GLY A 53 -16.35 -12.80 6.94
C GLY A 53 -15.60 -11.77 6.10
N THR A 54 -16.00 -11.58 4.85
CA THR A 54 -15.64 -10.37 4.11
C THR A 54 -16.43 -9.23 4.74
N THR A 55 -15.83 -8.54 5.71
CA THR A 55 -16.40 -7.29 6.20
C THR A 55 -16.20 -6.24 5.13
N THR A 56 -17.20 -6.08 4.26
CA THR A 56 -17.30 -4.90 3.40
C THR A 56 -17.51 -3.71 4.34
N MET A 57 -16.45 -2.95 4.57
CA MET A 57 -16.54 -1.62 5.20
C MET A 57 -17.34 -0.73 4.26
N SER A 58 -18.66 -0.73 4.40
CA SER A 58 -19.51 0.32 3.84
C SER A 58 -19.28 1.55 4.70
N ASP A 59 -18.39 2.42 4.26
CA ASP A 59 -18.11 3.69 4.94
C ASP A 59 -19.25 4.67 4.64
N CYS A 60 -20.26 4.66 5.50
CA CYS A 60 -21.33 5.65 5.50
C CYS A 60 -20.80 6.94 6.13
N LYS A 61 -19.96 7.69 5.40
CA LYS A 61 -19.59 9.08 5.76
C LYS A 61 -19.77 9.99 4.56
N GLY A 62 -20.55 11.07 4.74
CA GLY A 62 -20.88 12.04 3.70
C GLY A 62 -19.66 12.73 3.07
N PRO A 63 -19.81 13.32 1.86
CA PRO A 63 -18.71 13.64 0.96
C PRO A 63 -18.02 14.95 1.37
N LYS A 64 -17.10 14.87 2.33
CA LYS A 64 -15.80 15.49 2.11
C LYS A 64 -14.92 14.38 1.58
N GLU A 65 -15.03 14.12 0.27
CA GLU A 65 -14.20 13.15 -0.43
C GLU A 65 -12.74 13.47 -0.08
N ASN A 66 -12.00 12.51 0.48
CA ASN A 66 -10.57 12.66 0.71
C ASN A 66 -9.87 12.65 -0.67
N LEU A 67 -9.89 13.80 -1.36
CA LEU A 67 -9.31 13.97 -2.68
C LEU A 67 -7.81 13.65 -2.67
N HIS A 68 -7.30 13.07 -3.75
CA HIS A 68 -5.88 12.69 -3.88
C HIS A 68 -4.94 13.91 -4.00
N ARG A 69 -4.67 14.62 -2.90
CA ARG A 69 -3.82 15.83 -2.91
C ARG A 69 -2.40 15.57 -3.42
N LYS A 70 -1.75 14.48 -2.97
CA LYS A 70 -0.38 14.13 -3.39
C LYS A 70 -0.28 13.90 -4.91
N ALA A 71 -1.30 13.31 -5.53
CA ALA A 71 -1.29 13.03 -6.98
C ALA A 71 -1.54 14.29 -7.84
N ARG A 72 -1.88 15.42 -7.23
CA ARG A 72 -2.02 16.74 -7.88
C ARG A 72 -0.89 17.72 -7.52
N ALA A 73 0.07 17.30 -6.69
CA ALA A 73 1.18 18.14 -6.29
C ALA A 73 2.20 18.32 -7.43
N SER A 74 2.79 19.51 -7.49
CA SER A 74 3.85 19.88 -8.42
C SER A 74 5.12 20.34 -7.67
N PRO A 75 6.31 20.27 -8.30
CA PRO A 75 6.56 19.67 -9.61
C PRO A 75 6.37 18.13 -9.57
N TYR A 76 6.16 17.51 -10.74
CA TYR A 76 6.13 16.05 -10.82
C TYR A 76 7.47 15.49 -10.32
N PRO A 77 7.48 14.43 -9.47
CA PRO A 77 8.69 13.91 -8.84
C PRO A 77 9.85 13.69 -9.82
N GLY A 78 11.05 14.13 -9.42
CA GLY A 78 12.27 13.98 -10.24
C GLY A 78 12.29 14.86 -11.51
N SER A 79 11.45 15.89 -11.59
CA SER A 79 11.37 16.78 -12.76
C SER A 79 11.10 18.23 -12.36
N LYS A 80 11.03 19.13 -13.36
CA LYS A 80 10.53 20.51 -13.23
C LYS A 80 9.14 20.69 -13.85
N VAL A 81 8.46 19.58 -14.17
CA VAL A 81 7.17 19.61 -14.87
C VAL A 81 6.07 20.00 -13.90
N GLU A 82 5.39 21.10 -14.20
CA GLU A 82 4.22 21.57 -13.47
C GLU A 82 2.96 20.93 -14.02
N ARG A 83 2.11 20.39 -13.15
CA ARG A 83 0.79 19.87 -13.52
C ARG A 83 -0.16 21.03 -13.83
N ALA A 84 -1.12 20.80 -14.72
CA ALA A 84 -2.27 21.68 -14.85
C ALA A 84 -3.04 21.72 -13.52
N GLN A 85 -3.46 22.91 -13.09
CA GLN A 85 -4.24 23.04 -11.85
C GLN A 85 -5.59 22.34 -11.99
N VAL A 86 -5.95 21.54 -10.98
CA VAL A 86 -7.24 20.83 -10.92
C VAL A 86 -7.96 21.28 -9.65
N PRO A 87 -8.98 22.16 -9.78
CA PRO A 87 -9.85 22.53 -8.67
C PRO A 87 -10.49 21.30 -8.02
N ASP A 88 -10.73 21.37 -6.70
CA ASP A 88 -11.24 20.25 -5.91
C ASP A 88 -12.61 19.76 -6.42
N ASP A 89 -13.48 20.67 -6.87
CA ASP A 89 -14.80 20.39 -7.47
C ASP A 89 -14.72 19.81 -8.90
N LYS A 90 -13.54 19.80 -9.51
CA LYS A 90 -13.28 19.28 -10.86
C LYS A 90 -12.45 18.00 -10.89
N VAL A 91 -12.10 17.45 -9.72
CA VAL A 91 -11.32 16.20 -9.63
C VAL A 91 -12.09 15.03 -10.24
N ASN A 92 -13.38 14.88 -9.93
CA ASN A 92 -14.19 13.75 -10.38
C ASN A 92 -14.43 13.77 -11.90
N TRP A 93 -14.13 12.66 -12.58
CA TRP A 93 -14.30 12.53 -14.04
C TRP A 93 -15.74 12.73 -14.52
N MET A 94 -16.75 12.47 -13.68
CA MET A 94 -18.16 12.69 -14.00
C MET A 94 -18.49 14.17 -14.20
N ILE A 95 -17.70 15.06 -13.61
CA ILE A 95 -17.85 16.49 -13.82
C ILE A 95 -17.30 16.83 -15.20
N ASN A 96 -18.19 17.31 -16.06
CA ASN A 96 -17.82 17.80 -17.39
C ASN A 96 -16.88 19.01 -17.25
N TRP A 97 -15.77 18.94 -17.97
CA TRP A 97 -14.77 20.00 -18.03
C TRP A 97 -14.06 19.94 -19.37
N LYS A 98 -14.62 20.63 -20.36
CA LYS A 98 -14.14 20.60 -21.75
C LYS A 98 -12.77 21.27 -21.90
N ASP A 99 -12.52 22.30 -21.11
CA ASP A 99 -11.26 23.05 -21.15
C ASP A 99 -10.14 22.39 -20.32
N TYR A 100 -10.36 21.16 -19.82
CA TYR A 100 -9.33 20.43 -19.10
C TYR A 100 -8.18 20.05 -20.04
N SER A 101 -7.06 20.75 -19.90
CA SER A 101 -5.85 20.55 -20.69
C SER A 101 -4.69 20.11 -19.79
N PRO A 102 -4.58 18.81 -19.47
CA PRO A 102 -3.48 18.29 -18.67
C PRO A 102 -2.16 18.32 -19.46
N VAL A 103 -1.05 18.50 -18.74
CA VAL A 103 0.28 18.41 -19.33
C VAL A 103 0.60 16.96 -19.67
N ASP A 104 1.12 16.66 -20.87
CA ASP A 104 1.60 15.32 -21.23
C ASP A 104 3.07 15.16 -20.81
N TYR A 105 3.34 14.18 -19.94
CA TYR A 105 4.68 13.89 -19.48
C TYR A 105 4.88 12.40 -19.20
N THR A 106 5.92 11.84 -19.83
CA THR A 106 6.52 10.55 -19.50
C THR A 106 8.02 10.76 -19.36
N ALA A 107 8.61 10.25 -18.28
CA ALA A 107 10.01 10.47 -17.96
C ALA A 107 10.93 9.80 -19.01
N PRO A 108 12.11 10.36 -19.31
CA PRO A 108 13.05 9.76 -20.26
C PRO A 108 13.45 8.32 -19.92
N SER A 109 13.56 7.99 -18.63
CA SER A 109 13.86 6.63 -18.15
C SER A 109 12.76 5.61 -18.45
N VAL A 110 11.52 6.06 -18.60
CA VAL A 110 10.39 5.21 -19.03
C VAL A 110 10.37 5.13 -20.56
N LEU A 111 10.59 6.26 -21.25
CA LEU A 111 10.61 6.34 -22.71
C LEU A 111 11.74 5.53 -23.34
N SER A 112 12.85 5.31 -22.63
CA SER A 112 13.94 4.45 -23.11
C SER A 112 13.57 2.96 -23.21
N GLY A 113 12.34 2.58 -22.81
CA GLY A 113 11.80 1.23 -22.96
C GLY A 113 12.53 0.14 -22.14
N PRO A 114 12.85 0.35 -20.86
CA PRO A 114 13.39 -0.74 -20.04
C PRO A 114 12.36 -1.87 -19.87
N LYS A 115 12.81 -3.08 -19.51
CA LYS A 115 11.94 -4.29 -19.39
C LYS A 115 10.71 -4.09 -18.49
N TRP A 116 10.81 -3.21 -17.49
CA TRP A 116 9.72 -2.91 -16.55
C TRP A 116 8.72 -1.86 -17.07
N ALA A 117 9.00 -1.19 -18.19
CA ALA A 117 8.14 -0.19 -18.80
C ALA A 117 7.39 -0.73 -20.00
N ASP A 118 6.16 -0.28 -20.18
CA ASP A 118 5.39 -0.53 -21.39
C ASP A 118 5.91 0.35 -22.56
N PRO A 119 5.63 -0.03 -23.82
CA PRO A 119 5.68 0.89 -24.94
C PRO A 119 4.66 2.05 -24.80
N GLU A 120 4.78 3.08 -25.65
CA GLU A 120 3.76 4.11 -25.79
C GLU A 120 2.49 3.55 -26.45
N ILE A 121 1.32 4.08 -26.07
CA ILE A 121 0.05 3.68 -26.70
C ILE A 121 0.07 4.01 -28.20
N GLY A 122 -0.30 3.03 -29.03
CA GLY A 122 -0.24 3.13 -30.48
C GLY A 122 1.09 2.65 -31.10
N ALA A 123 2.07 2.24 -30.29
CA ALA A 123 3.25 1.56 -30.80
C ALA A 123 2.90 0.24 -31.49
N ASN A 124 3.64 -0.11 -32.55
CA ASN A 124 3.46 -1.37 -33.26
C ASN A 124 3.59 -2.55 -32.29
N ASN A 125 2.66 -3.50 -32.38
CA ASN A 125 2.59 -4.71 -31.54
C ASN A 125 2.38 -4.45 -30.04
N PHE A 126 1.92 -3.26 -29.64
CA PHE A 126 1.50 -3.00 -28.26
C PHE A 126 -0.01 -2.84 -28.15
N SER A 127 -0.68 -3.94 -27.79
CA SER A 127 -2.13 -4.01 -27.59
C SER A 127 -2.43 -4.48 -26.17
N PRO A 128 -2.29 -3.60 -25.16
CA PRO A 128 -2.43 -3.97 -23.75
C PRO A 128 -3.87 -4.40 -23.42
N LYS A 129 -4.00 -5.47 -22.63
CA LYS A 129 -5.30 -5.94 -22.16
C LYS A 129 -5.62 -5.34 -20.79
N PHE A 130 -6.22 -4.16 -20.79
CA PHE A 130 -6.57 -3.45 -19.55
C PHE A 130 -7.67 -4.16 -18.76
N ASN A 131 -7.68 -3.92 -17.44
CA ASN A 131 -8.60 -4.54 -16.47
C ASN A 131 -8.50 -6.07 -16.32
N GLU A 132 -7.46 -6.69 -16.84
CA GLU A 132 -7.22 -8.13 -16.73
C GLU A 132 -5.73 -8.46 -16.60
N LYS A 133 -5.41 -9.75 -16.48
CA LYS A 133 -4.04 -10.24 -16.50
C LYS A 133 -3.54 -10.35 -17.94
N ASP A 134 -2.59 -9.51 -18.30
CA ASP A 134 -2.01 -9.40 -19.65
C ASP A 134 -0.63 -10.08 -19.70
N GLY A 135 -0.64 -11.40 -19.89
CA GLY A 135 0.56 -12.21 -19.86
C GLY A 135 1.23 -12.19 -18.48
N GLN A 136 2.41 -11.56 -18.39
CA GLN A 136 3.16 -11.38 -17.14
C GLN A 136 2.80 -10.07 -16.41
N VAL A 137 2.01 -9.19 -17.02
CA VAL A 137 1.64 -7.90 -16.42
C VAL A 137 0.23 -7.99 -15.85
N GLU A 138 0.10 -7.80 -14.54
CA GLU A 138 -1.21 -7.64 -13.91
C GLU A 138 -1.71 -6.22 -14.19
N ARG A 139 -2.76 -6.09 -15.02
CA ARG A 139 -3.36 -4.80 -15.37
C ARG A 139 -4.70 -4.59 -14.67
N SER A 140 -5.20 -5.55 -13.89
CA SER A 140 -6.40 -5.33 -13.07
C SER A 140 -6.11 -4.42 -11.87
N SER A 141 -7.09 -3.62 -11.48
CA SER A 141 -6.99 -2.76 -10.30
C SER A 141 -7.69 -3.42 -9.12
N HIS A 142 -7.06 -3.35 -7.94
CA HIS A 142 -7.67 -3.81 -6.69
C HIS A 142 -8.87 -2.94 -6.24
N SER A 143 -9.06 -1.77 -6.86
CA SER A 143 -10.18 -0.86 -6.61
C SER A 143 -11.34 -1.06 -7.58
N GLY A 144 -11.33 -2.12 -8.40
CA GLY A 144 -12.33 -2.39 -9.43
C GLY A 144 -11.93 -1.86 -10.80
N LEU A 145 -12.85 -1.94 -11.76
CA LEU A 145 -12.60 -1.57 -13.16
C LEU A 145 -12.28 -0.07 -13.29
N TYR A 146 -11.31 0.24 -14.14
CA TYR A 146 -11.01 1.61 -14.55
C TYR A 146 -11.38 1.81 -16.03
N ASN A 147 -11.82 3.01 -16.35
CA ASN A 147 -12.19 3.36 -17.71
C ASN A 147 -10.93 3.51 -18.58
N VAL A 148 -11.04 3.09 -19.84
CA VAL A 148 -10.03 3.32 -20.87
C VAL A 148 -10.62 4.31 -21.87
N GLU A 149 -9.92 5.40 -22.13
CA GLU A 149 -10.34 6.44 -23.07
C GLU A 149 -9.15 6.78 -23.99
N ASN A 150 -9.40 6.87 -25.30
CA ASN A 150 -8.36 7.11 -26.30
C ASN A 150 -7.18 6.13 -26.17
N GLY A 151 -7.49 4.86 -25.85
CA GLY A 151 -6.51 3.80 -25.63
C GLY A 151 -5.70 3.91 -24.32
N ARG A 152 -5.98 4.90 -23.46
CA ARG A 152 -5.24 5.14 -22.21
C ARG A 152 -6.14 4.91 -20.98
N PRO A 153 -5.64 4.28 -19.89
CA PRO A 153 -6.36 4.18 -18.63
C PRO A 153 -6.61 5.55 -17.99
N ARG A 154 -7.82 5.78 -17.48
CA ARG A 154 -8.15 6.89 -16.58
C ARG A 154 -7.88 6.49 -15.13
N ASN A 155 -7.25 7.37 -14.37
CA ASN A 155 -7.07 7.18 -12.93
C ASN A 155 -8.44 7.06 -12.25
N PRO A 156 -8.75 5.94 -11.55
CA PRO A 156 -10.07 5.72 -10.96
C PRO A 156 -10.45 6.77 -9.90
N VAL A 157 -9.47 7.43 -9.26
CA VAL A 157 -9.77 8.45 -8.24
C VAL A 157 -9.95 9.87 -8.79
N GLY A 158 -9.71 10.10 -10.09
CA GLY A 158 -9.99 11.39 -10.75
C GLY A 158 -8.80 12.05 -11.45
N ARG A 159 -9.00 13.30 -11.88
CA ARG A 159 -8.04 14.14 -12.60
C ARG A 159 -6.82 14.50 -11.75
N THR A 160 -5.66 14.55 -12.38
CA THR A 160 -4.36 14.83 -11.72
C THR A 160 -3.63 16.03 -12.32
N GLY A 161 -4.14 16.62 -13.40
CA GLY A 161 -3.47 17.70 -14.12
C GLY A 161 -2.34 17.26 -15.05
N LEU A 162 -2.12 15.95 -15.20
CA LEU A 162 -1.06 15.38 -16.02
C LEU A 162 -1.52 14.08 -16.68
N VAL A 163 -1.23 13.92 -17.97
CA VAL A 163 -1.38 12.69 -18.76
C VAL A 163 0.00 12.15 -19.14
N GLY A 164 0.04 10.96 -19.72
CA GLY A 164 1.28 10.19 -19.82
C GLY A 164 1.51 9.37 -18.55
N ARG A 165 2.73 8.86 -18.38
CA ARG A 165 3.05 7.95 -17.26
C ARG A 165 3.93 8.55 -16.18
N GLY A 166 4.54 9.70 -16.45
CA GLY A 166 5.59 10.25 -15.62
C GLY A 166 6.70 9.21 -15.38
N LEU A 167 6.98 8.86 -14.13
CA LEU A 167 7.98 7.86 -13.75
C LEU A 167 7.46 6.41 -13.71
N LEU A 168 6.15 6.20 -13.93
CA LEU A 168 5.56 4.87 -13.86
C LEU A 168 5.80 4.08 -15.14
N GLY A 169 6.16 2.80 -15.02
CA GLY A 169 6.46 1.96 -16.17
C GLY A 169 5.21 1.54 -16.94
N ARG A 170 4.15 1.17 -16.23
CA ARG A 170 2.93 0.58 -16.82
C ARG A 170 1.85 1.62 -17.06
N TRP A 171 1.11 1.45 -18.14
CA TRP A 171 -0.17 2.15 -18.31
C TRP A 171 -1.22 1.54 -17.37
N GLY A 172 -1.87 2.38 -16.56
CA GLY A 172 -2.84 1.94 -15.57
C GLY A 172 -2.19 1.64 -14.20
N PRO A 173 -2.62 0.58 -13.48
CA PRO A 173 -2.08 0.28 -12.16
C PRO A 173 -0.60 -0.14 -12.23
N ASN A 174 0.20 0.33 -11.27
CA ASN A 174 1.58 -0.09 -11.05
C ASN A 174 1.64 -0.67 -9.63
N HIS A 175 1.73 -1.99 -9.53
CA HIS A 175 1.56 -2.69 -8.26
C HIS A 175 2.82 -2.65 -7.40
N ALA A 176 2.61 -2.47 -6.10
CA ALA A 176 3.63 -2.55 -5.05
C ALA A 176 3.13 -3.46 -3.92
N ALA A 177 4.06 -3.94 -3.09
CA ALA A 177 3.80 -4.84 -1.98
C ALA A 177 4.46 -4.29 -0.71
N ASP A 178 3.66 -4.09 0.34
CA ASP A 178 4.11 -3.55 1.63
C ASP A 178 3.94 -4.59 2.75
N PRO A 179 5.00 -5.34 3.12
CA PRO A 179 4.93 -6.36 4.17
C PRO A 179 4.91 -5.72 5.57
N LEU A 180 3.73 -5.75 6.22
CA LEU A 180 3.57 -5.26 7.59
C LEU A 180 3.78 -6.39 8.61
N ILE A 181 5.01 -6.56 9.07
CA ILE A 181 5.37 -7.59 10.05
C ILE A 181 5.33 -7.01 11.45
N THR A 182 4.54 -7.63 12.32
CA THR A 182 4.26 -7.11 13.66
C THR A 182 4.60 -8.12 14.75
N ARG A 183 4.92 -7.61 15.94
CA ARG A 183 5.03 -8.41 17.16
C ARG A 183 4.60 -7.59 18.37
N TRP A 184 4.17 -8.26 19.44
CA TRP A 184 3.94 -7.58 20.71
C TRP A 184 5.26 -7.12 21.32
N LYS A 185 5.30 -5.89 21.83
CA LYS A 185 6.39 -5.43 22.70
C LYS A 185 6.38 -6.29 23.96
N ARG A 186 7.56 -6.78 24.34
CA ARG A 186 7.75 -7.58 25.55
C ARG A 186 8.69 -6.90 26.53
N ASP A 187 8.48 -7.13 27.82
CA ASP A 187 9.39 -6.72 28.89
C ASP A 187 10.56 -7.72 29.06
N GLY A 188 11.43 -7.48 30.04
CA GLY A 188 12.59 -8.34 30.33
C GLY A 188 12.23 -9.77 30.76
N SER A 189 10.98 -10.01 31.17
CA SER A 189 10.46 -11.33 31.53
C SER A 189 9.72 -12.01 30.37
N GLY A 190 9.64 -11.36 29.21
CA GLY A 190 8.95 -11.87 28.03
C GLY A 190 7.43 -11.64 28.06
N ASN A 191 6.88 -10.91 29.04
CA ASN A 191 5.44 -10.61 29.09
C ASN A 191 5.09 -9.45 28.16
N LYS A 192 3.85 -9.40 27.66
CA LYS A 192 3.40 -8.28 26.82
C LYS A 192 3.38 -6.98 27.64
N THR A 193 3.86 -5.90 27.03
CA THR A 193 3.84 -4.57 27.67
C THR A 193 2.54 -3.84 27.35
N ALA A 194 1.75 -3.51 28.36
CA ALA A 194 0.58 -2.65 28.22
C ALA A 194 0.97 -1.16 28.20
N HIS A 195 0.24 -0.36 27.43
CA HIS A 195 0.39 1.08 27.39
C HIS A 195 -0.32 1.72 28.60
N PRO A 196 0.35 2.61 29.35
CA PRO A 196 -0.15 3.06 30.66
C PRO A 196 -1.47 3.84 30.60
N VAL A 197 -1.78 4.49 29.47
CA VAL A 197 -2.97 5.32 29.33
C VAL A 197 -4.16 4.53 28.78
N SER A 198 -3.93 3.66 27.79
CA SER A 198 -5.01 2.93 27.11
C SER A 198 -5.29 1.57 27.72
N GLY A 199 -4.35 1.01 28.50
CA GLY A 199 -4.44 -0.37 29.00
C GLY A 199 -4.18 -1.46 27.95
N GLU A 200 -4.09 -1.09 26.67
CA GLU A 200 -3.88 -2.01 25.55
C GLU A 200 -2.41 -2.42 25.39
N ASN A 201 -2.17 -3.63 24.87
CA ASN A 201 -0.81 -4.10 24.58
C ASN A 201 -0.15 -3.26 23.47
N ILE A 202 1.15 -2.96 23.63
CA ILE A 202 1.91 -2.19 22.64
C ILE A 202 2.36 -3.11 21.50
N LEU A 203 2.00 -2.75 20.27
CA LEU A 203 2.44 -3.43 19.05
C LEU A 203 3.72 -2.79 18.50
N GLN A 204 4.66 -3.60 18.02
CA GLN A 204 5.83 -3.19 17.25
C GLN A 204 5.69 -3.68 15.83
N PHE A 205 6.25 -2.95 14.86
CA PHE A 205 6.40 -3.40 13.49
C PHE A 205 7.81 -3.08 12.98
N ILE A 206 8.22 -3.73 11.90
CA ILE A 206 9.51 -3.47 11.26
C ILE A 206 9.36 -2.31 10.29
N ALA A 207 10.21 -1.29 10.46
CA ALA A 207 10.30 -0.14 9.58
C ALA A 207 11.75 0.04 9.10
N ILE A 208 11.91 0.60 7.92
CA ILE A 208 13.21 1.02 7.36
C ILE A 208 13.24 2.54 7.29
N LYS A 209 14.45 3.12 7.42
CA LYS A 209 14.66 4.55 7.17
C LYS A 209 15.27 4.71 5.78
N ARG A 210 14.51 5.28 4.85
CA ARG A 210 14.96 5.38 3.46
C ARG A 210 16.12 6.36 3.33
N LYS A 211 17.11 6.03 2.51
CA LYS A 211 18.30 6.88 2.30
C LYS A 211 18.00 8.15 1.51
N ASP A 212 17.03 8.09 0.59
CA ASP A 212 16.71 9.17 -0.34
C ASP A 212 15.99 10.35 0.31
N CYS A 213 15.08 10.08 1.26
CA CYS A 213 14.30 11.12 1.95
C CYS A 213 14.49 11.16 3.48
N GLY A 214 15.13 10.15 4.08
CA GLY A 214 15.30 10.07 5.53
C GLY A 214 14.03 9.72 6.30
N GLU A 215 12.93 9.40 5.61
CA GLU A 215 11.65 9.03 6.22
C GLU A 215 11.62 7.55 6.64
N TRP A 216 10.86 7.26 7.69
CA TRP A 216 10.54 5.88 8.07
C TRP A 216 9.40 5.34 7.21
N ALA A 217 9.57 4.13 6.68
CA ALA A 217 8.61 3.46 5.80
C ALA A 217 8.49 1.97 6.12
N ILE A 218 7.41 1.35 5.64
CA ILE A 218 7.29 -0.11 5.56
C ILE A 218 8.32 -0.59 4.52
N PRO A 219 9.04 -1.71 4.75
CA PRO A 219 10.01 -2.27 3.81
C PRO A 219 9.31 -2.95 2.63
N GLY A 220 8.68 -2.16 1.78
CA GLY A 220 7.99 -2.60 0.57
C GLY A 220 8.66 -2.12 -0.72
N GLY A 221 8.14 -2.59 -1.84
CA GLY A 221 8.63 -2.24 -3.17
C GLY A 221 7.72 -2.73 -4.29
N MET A 222 8.19 -2.59 -5.52
CA MET A 222 7.39 -2.86 -6.73
C MET A 222 7.25 -4.37 -6.96
N VAL A 223 6.10 -4.78 -7.49
CA VAL A 223 5.91 -6.17 -7.94
C VAL A 223 6.56 -6.36 -9.30
N ASP A 224 7.43 -7.35 -9.42
CA ASP A 224 8.11 -7.65 -10.67
C ASP A 224 7.18 -8.31 -11.71
N PRO A 225 7.46 -8.17 -13.03
CA PRO A 225 6.69 -8.84 -14.06
C PRO A 225 6.63 -10.36 -13.85
N GLY A 226 5.42 -10.92 -13.81
CA GLY A 226 5.17 -12.34 -13.57
C GLY A 226 5.32 -12.78 -12.11
N GLU A 227 5.74 -11.90 -11.20
CA GLU A 227 5.89 -12.19 -9.79
C GLU A 227 4.53 -12.30 -9.10
N LYS A 228 4.37 -13.30 -8.21
CA LYS A 228 3.21 -13.38 -7.33
C LYS A 228 3.35 -12.37 -6.19
N LEU A 229 2.27 -11.72 -5.78
CA LEU A 229 2.28 -10.76 -4.66
C LEU A 229 2.92 -11.33 -3.38
N SER A 230 2.68 -12.60 -3.07
CA SER A 230 3.29 -13.27 -1.92
C SER A 230 4.80 -13.47 -2.04
N ALA A 231 5.32 -13.60 -3.26
CA ALA A 231 6.75 -13.63 -3.53
C ALA A 231 7.36 -12.22 -3.37
N ALA A 232 6.69 -11.19 -3.92
CA ALA A 232 7.10 -9.80 -3.76
C ALA A 232 7.22 -9.41 -2.28
N LEU A 233 6.20 -9.71 -1.46
CA LEU A 233 6.23 -9.44 -0.01
C LEU A 233 7.43 -10.09 0.70
N LYS A 234 7.76 -11.33 0.34
CA LYS A 234 8.91 -12.05 0.93
C LYS A 234 10.24 -11.47 0.46
N ARG A 235 10.36 -11.18 -0.84
CA ARG A 235 11.55 -10.61 -1.45
C ARG A 235 11.85 -9.23 -0.86
N GLU A 236 10.90 -8.31 -0.94
CA GLU A 236 11.03 -6.94 -0.45
C GLU A 236 11.42 -6.90 1.04
N PHE A 237 10.74 -7.67 1.88
CA PHE A 237 11.10 -7.74 3.29
C PHE A 237 12.51 -8.30 3.52
N SER A 238 12.89 -9.35 2.79
CA SER A 238 14.19 -9.99 2.96
C SER A 238 15.33 -9.09 2.50
N GLU A 239 15.14 -8.37 1.40
CA GLU A 239 16.15 -7.48 0.83
C GLU A 239 16.32 -6.21 1.68
N GLU A 240 15.22 -5.52 1.98
CA GLU A 240 15.24 -4.21 2.64
C GLU A 240 15.42 -4.28 4.16
N ALA A 241 14.83 -5.28 4.83
CA ALA A 241 14.86 -5.37 6.29
C ALA A 241 15.87 -6.39 6.83
N LEU A 242 16.20 -7.43 6.05
CA LEU A 242 17.11 -8.51 6.47
C LEU A 242 18.44 -8.53 5.70
N ASN A 243 18.65 -7.58 4.78
CA ASN A 243 19.86 -7.42 3.97
C ASN A 243 20.26 -8.72 3.24
N SER A 244 19.28 -9.45 2.70
CA SER A 244 19.50 -10.76 2.07
C SER A 244 20.42 -10.69 0.84
N LEU A 245 20.50 -9.54 0.16
CA LEU A 245 21.36 -9.35 -1.02
C LEU A 245 22.85 -9.53 -0.70
N GLN A 246 23.26 -9.28 0.54
CA GLN A 246 24.64 -9.45 1.00
C GLN A 246 24.91 -10.81 1.66
N LYS A 247 23.91 -11.68 1.73
CA LYS A 247 24.00 -13.01 2.36
C LYS A 247 24.37 -14.09 1.36
N THR A 248 25.11 -15.08 1.85
CA THR A 248 25.45 -16.32 1.14
C THR A 248 24.21 -17.18 0.89
N LYS A 249 24.32 -18.17 0.00
CA LYS A 249 23.22 -19.10 -0.30
C LYS A 249 22.75 -19.87 0.95
N ALA A 250 23.69 -20.32 1.79
CA ALA A 250 23.37 -21.04 3.02
C ALA A 250 22.59 -20.18 4.03
N GLU A 251 22.99 -18.92 4.19
CA GLU A 251 22.29 -17.97 5.08
C GLU A 251 20.88 -17.63 4.57
N LYS A 252 20.67 -17.61 3.24
CA LYS A 252 19.33 -17.44 2.64
C LYS A 252 18.44 -18.65 2.92
N GLU A 253 18.96 -19.86 2.77
CA GLU A 253 18.22 -21.11 3.05
C GLU A 253 17.83 -21.24 4.54
N GLU A 254 18.62 -20.68 5.46
CA GLU A 254 18.28 -20.63 6.89
C GLU A 254 17.14 -19.65 7.19
N MET A 255 17.05 -18.53 6.47
CA MET A 255 15.98 -17.54 6.61
C MET A 255 14.62 -18.02 6.11
N GLU A 256 14.59 -19.04 5.25
CA GLU A 256 13.36 -19.62 4.69
C GLU A 256 12.72 -20.69 5.59
N LYS A 257 13.41 -21.12 6.66
CA LYS A 257 12.93 -22.12 7.63
C LYS A 257 12.04 -21.50 8.71
#